data_AF-A0A9E2RNX7-F1
#
_entry.id   AF-A0A9E2RNX7-F1
#
_cell.length_a   1.000
_cell.length_b   1.000
_cell.length_c   1.000
_cell.angle_alpha   90.00
_cell.angle_beta   90.00
_cell.angle_gamma   90.00
#
_symmetry.space_group_name_H-M   'P 1'
#
loop_
_entity.id
_entity.type
_entity.pdbx_description
1 polymer ?
#
loop_
_entity_poly.entity_id
_entity_poly.type
_entity_poly.pdbx_seq_one_letter_code
_entity_poly.pdbx_strand_id
1 'polypeptide(L)'
;MSVDREKRALVRGVLLLSALALGGCATSIADLPVIGTPAGAPSRPKEPGSYLPVEDLPPDRDDAAIPPADQAKIKAELLAARDRQAATAAKDTTNQTTK
;
A
#
# COMPACT_ATOMS: atom_id res chain seq x y z
N MET A 1 -10.82 -18.50 -35.77
CA MET A 1 -10.29 -18.98 -34.47
C MET A 1 -8.92 -18.39 -34.08
N SER A 2 -8.07 -17.89 -34.99
CA SER A 2 -6.76 -17.29 -34.61
C SER A 2 -6.88 -15.90 -33.97
N VAL A 3 -7.75 -15.05 -34.54
CA VAL A 3 -7.92 -13.65 -34.12
C VAL A 3 -8.44 -13.52 -32.68
N ASP A 4 -9.31 -14.43 -32.24
CA ASP A 4 -9.81 -14.45 -30.86
C ASP A 4 -8.74 -14.87 -29.84
N ARG A 5 -7.78 -15.70 -30.26
CA ARG A 5 -6.66 -16.12 -29.42
C ARG A 5 -5.66 -14.98 -29.23
N GLU A 6 -5.39 -14.20 -30.28
CA GLU A 6 -4.53 -13.01 -30.23
C GLU A 6 -5.13 -11.91 -29.36
N LYS A 7 -6.43 -11.61 -29.52
CA LYS A 7 -7.14 -10.66 -28.65
C LYS A 7 -7.10 -11.07 -27.19
N ARG A 8 -7.33 -12.36 -26.89
CA ARG A 8 -7.24 -12.89 -25.52
C ARG A 8 -5.82 -12.82 -24.95
N ALA A 9 -4.79 -13.00 -25.77
CA ALA A 9 -3.40 -12.87 -25.36
C ALA A 9 -3.06 -11.41 -25.00
N LEU A 10 -3.51 -10.45 -25.82
CA LEU A 10 -3.32 -9.02 -25.55
C LEU A 10 -4.03 -8.58 -24.27
N VAL A 11 -5.29 -8.98 -24.07
CA VAL A 11 -6.05 -8.67 -22.85
C VAL A 11 -5.36 -9.23 -21.60
N ARG A 12 -4.86 -10.47 -21.66
CA ARG A 12 -4.10 -11.06 -20.54
C ARG A 12 -2.78 -10.34 -20.28
N GLY A 13 -2.08 -9.93 -21.33
CA GLY A 13 -0.84 -9.17 -21.21
C GLY A 13 -1.05 -7.83 -20.51
N VAL A 14 -2.08 -7.08 -20.92
CA VAL A 14 -2.46 -5.81 -20.29
C VAL A 14 -2.87 -6.01 -18.83
N LEU A 15 -3.65 -7.06 -18.53
CA LEU A 15 -4.07 -7.37 -17.16
C LEU A 15 -2.88 -7.68 -16.25
N LEU A 16 -1.92 -8.48 -16.73
CA LEU A 16 -0.71 -8.84 -15.97
C LEU A 16 0.19 -7.63 -15.72
N LEU A 17 0.38 -6.77 -16.71
CA LEU A 17 1.15 -5.52 -16.56
C LEU A 17 0.53 -4.58 -15.52
N SER A 18 -0.80 -4.44 -15.54
CA SER A 18 -1.53 -3.63 -14.56
C SER A 18 -1.38 -4.21 -13.15
N ALA A 19 -1.55 -5.53 -12.98
CA ALA A 19 -1.37 -6.19 -11.70
C ALA A 19 0.06 -6.05 -11.14
N LEU A 20 1.08 -6.09 -12.01
CA LEU A 20 2.47 -5.91 -11.59
C LEU A 20 2.78 -4.46 -11.18
N ALA A 21 2.22 -3.48 -11.88
CA ALA A 21 2.38 -2.06 -11.55
C ALA A 21 1.68 -1.67 -10.23
N LEU A 22 0.50 -2.22 -9.95
CA LEU A 22 -0.24 -1.95 -8.70
C LEU A 22 0.22 -2.83 -7.52
N GLY A 23 0.76 -4.03 -7.78
CA GLY A 23 1.21 -4.98 -6.75
C GLY A 23 2.55 -4.63 -6.08
N GLY A 24 3.27 -3.63 -6.59
CA GLY A 24 4.58 -3.22 -6.06
C GLY A 24 4.56 -2.71 -4.62
N CYS A 25 3.41 -2.28 -4.11
CA CYS A 25 3.30 -1.75 -2.74
C CYS A 25 3.31 -2.82 -1.65
N ALA A 26 3.15 -4.11 -2.00
CA ALA A 26 3.19 -5.22 -1.04
C ALA A 26 4.52 -6.00 -1.09
N THR A 27 5.40 -5.73 -2.08
CA THR A 27 6.67 -6.44 -2.19
C THR A 27 7.70 -5.83 -1.23
N SER A 28 8.18 -6.62 -0.27
CA SER A 28 9.23 -6.18 0.63
C SER A 28 10.55 -6.11 -0.13
N ILE A 29 10.87 -4.92 -0.66
CA ILE A 29 12.14 -4.63 -1.35
C ILE A 29 13.35 -4.89 -0.44
N ALA A 30 13.13 -4.93 0.88
CA ALA A 30 14.16 -5.12 1.90
C ALA A 30 14.82 -6.51 1.91
N ASP A 31 14.31 -7.49 1.15
CA ASP A 31 14.86 -8.85 1.07
C ASP A 31 15.37 -9.25 -0.33
N LEU A 32 15.39 -8.32 -1.29
CA LEU A 32 15.94 -8.57 -2.63
C LEU A 32 17.45 -8.26 -2.66
N PRO A 33 18.33 -9.28 -2.82
CA PRO A 33 19.79 -9.12 -2.72
C PRO A 33 20.41 -8.28 -3.84
N VAL A 34 19.66 -7.97 -4.90
CA VAL A 34 20.12 -7.20 -6.07
C VAL A 34 19.68 -5.73 -6.03
N ILE A 35 18.61 -5.41 -5.29
CA ILE A 35 17.96 -4.08 -5.35
C ILE A 35 18.08 -3.32 -4.01
N GLY A 36 18.28 -4.03 -2.89
CA GLY A 36 18.21 -3.43 -1.55
C GLY A 36 19.55 -3.22 -0.83
N THR A 37 20.66 -3.80 -1.30
CA THR A 37 21.96 -3.73 -0.61
C THR A 37 22.97 -2.95 -1.47
N PRO A 38 23.35 -1.70 -1.11
CA PRO A 38 24.43 -1.00 -1.80
C PRO A 38 25.73 -1.78 -1.67
N ALA A 39 26.65 -1.64 -2.63
CA ALA A 39 27.89 -2.42 -2.76
C ALA A 39 28.87 -2.34 -1.56
N GLY A 40 28.55 -1.55 -0.53
CA GLY A 40 29.30 -1.45 0.73
C GLY A 40 28.42 -1.59 1.98
N ALA A 41 27.18 -2.06 1.87
CA ALA A 41 26.36 -2.33 3.05
C ALA A 41 26.96 -3.50 3.85
N PRO A 42 27.15 -3.35 5.16
CA PRO A 42 27.52 -4.47 6.01
C PRO A 42 26.46 -5.56 5.90
N SER A 43 26.89 -6.82 5.93
CA SER A 43 25.99 -7.98 5.91
C SER A 43 24.96 -7.82 7.02
N ARG A 44 23.66 -7.90 6.68
CA ARG A 44 22.59 -7.85 7.68
C ARG A 44 22.87 -8.97 8.70
N PRO A 45 22.96 -8.65 10.00
CA PRO A 45 23.16 -9.67 11.03
C PRO A 45 22.13 -10.79 10.86
N LYS A 46 22.61 -12.04 10.82
CA LYS A 46 21.77 -13.25 10.72
C LYS A 46 20.87 -13.39 11.96
N GLU A 47 21.39 -12.92 13.09
CA GLU A 47 20.72 -12.94 14.38
C GLU A 47 19.98 -11.62 14.61
N PRO A 48 18.70 -11.67 15.00
CA PRO A 48 18.03 -10.48 15.51
C PRO A 48 18.82 -9.98 16.72
N GLY A 49 19.20 -8.70 16.72
CA GLY A 49 19.82 -8.08 17.89
C GLY A 49 18.96 -8.32 19.14
N SER A 50 19.56 -8.32 20.33
CA SER A 50 18.81 -8.52 21.57
C SER A 50 17.63 -7.56 21.61
N TYR A 51 16.41 -8.10 21.48
CA TYR A 51 15.21 -7.30 21.62
C TYR A 51 15.19 -6.71 23.03
N LEU A 52 14.69 -5.49 23.15
CA LEU A 52 14.23 -4.97 24.42
C LEU A 52 13.28 -6.02 25.04
N PRO A 53 13.31 -6.28 26.36
CA PRO A 53 12.42 -7.25 27.00
C PRO A 53 11.00 -7.12 26.43
N VAL A 54 10.51 -8.20 25.82
CA VAL A 54 9.41 -8.18 24.83
C VAL A 54 8.05 -7.78 25.44
N GLU A 55 8.01 -7.48 26.73
CA GLU A 55 6.78 -7.23 27.48
C GLU A 55 6.79 -5.93 28.30
N ASP A 56 7.88 -5.14 28.27
CA ASP A 56 7.89 -3.85 28.95
C ASP A 56 7.12 -2.83 28.10
N LEU A 57 5.82 -2.69 28.41
CA LEU A 57 4.99 -1.65 27.83
C LEU A 57 5.52 -0.29 28.32
N PRO A 58 5.83 0.66 27.41
CA PRO A 58 6.16 2.02 27.81
C PRO A 58 5.06 2.58 28.72
N PRO A 59 5.41 3.41 29.72
CA PRO A 59 4.40 4.04 30.56
C PRO A 59 3.37 4.77 29.69
N ASP A 60 2.12 4.75 30.13
CA ASP A 60 1.05 5.46 29.45
C ASP A 60 1.41 6.94 29.29
N ARG A 61 1.05 7.50 28.14
CA ARG A 61 1.26 8.92 27.89
C ARG A 61 0.26 9.71 28.72
N ASP A 62 0.75 10.57 29.61
CA ASP A 62 -0.08 11.47 30.42
C ASP A 62 -0.90 12.44 29.55
N ASP A 63 -0.37 12.80 28.38
CA ASP A 63 -0.98 13.76 27.47
C ASP A 63 -1.75 13.07 26.34
N ALA A 64 -2.99 13.54 26.10
CA ALA A 64 -3.73 13.21 24.90
C ALA A 64 -2.97 13.75 23.68
N ALA A 65 -2.47 12.85 22.82
CA ALA A 65 -1.69 13.21 21.63
C ALA A 65 -2.43 14.19 20.68
N ILE A 66 -3.77 14.19 20.72
CA ILE A 66 -4.62 15.14 19.97
C ILE A 66 -5.79 15.55 20.87
N PRO A 67 -6.05 16.86 21.06
CA PRO A 67 -7.23 17.36 21.76
C PRO A 67 -8.54 16.83 21.14
N PRO A 68 -9.59 16.59 21.93
CA PRO A 68 -10.83 15.99 21.43
C PRO A 68 -11.52 16.83 20.34
N ALA A 69 -11.40 18.15 20.40
CA ALA A 69 -11.92 19.06 19.37
C ALA A 69 -11.20 18.88 18.03
N ASP A 70 -9.87 18.75 18.06
CA ASP A 70 -9.06 18.56 16.85
C ASP A 70 -9.31 17.17 16.24
N GLN A 71 -9.51 16.14 17.06
CA GLN A 71 -9.92 14.82 16.57
C GLN A 71 -11.28 14.86 15.86
N ALA A 72 -12.25 15.59 16.41
CA ALA A 72 -13.58 15.72 15.79
C ALA A 72 -13.48 16.39 14.41
N LYS A 73 -12.66 17.44 14.30
CA LYS A 73 -12.39 18.12 13.04
C LYS A 73 -11.73 17.20 12.01
N ILE A 74 -10.66 16.50 12.39
CA ILE A 74 -9.96 15.56 11.51
C ILE A 74 -10.91 14.46 11.02
N LYS A 75 -11.74 13.90 11.90
CA LYS A 75 -12.74 12.88 11.50
C LYS A 75 -13.74 13.42 10.48
N ALA A 76 -14.23 14.64 10.67
CA ALA A 76 -15.16 15.26 9.71
C ALA A 76 -14.50 15.47 8.33
N GLU A 77 -13.25 15.95 8.31
CA GLU A 77 -12.48 16.14 7.08
C GLU A 77 -12.22 14.82 6.35
N LEU A 78 -11.86 13.77 7.09
CA LEU A 78 -11.65 12.43 6.53
C LEU A 78 -12.93 11.83 5.95
N LEU A 79 -14.06 12.00 6.63
CA LEU A 79 -15.37 11.56 6.11
C LEU A 79 -15.71 12.28 4.81
N ALA A 80 -15.60 13.61 4.80
CA ALA A 80 -15.85 14.41 3.60
C ALA A 80 -14.89 14.07 2.44
N ALA A 81 -13.63 13.71 2.73
CA ALA A 81 -12.70 13.21 1.72
C ALA A 81 -13.13 11.83 1.19
N ARG A 82 -13.56 10.92 2.06
CA ARG A 82 -14.02 9.59 1.67
C ARG A 82 -15.26 9.65 0.78
N ASP A 83 -16.20 10.53 1.09
CA ASP A 83 -17.41 10.71 0.28
C ASP A 83 -17.07 11.23 -1.13
N ARG A 84 -16.09 12.14 -1.23
CA ARG A 84 -15.56 12.60 -2.53
C ARG A 84 -14.90 11.47 -3.30
N GLN A 85 -14.08 10.65 -2.65
CA GLN A 85 -13.43 9.48 -3.26
C GLN A 85 -14.45 8.44 -3.73
N ALA A 86 -15.51 8.20 -2.96
CA ALA A 86 -16.60 7.30 -3.34
C ALA A 86 -17.34 7.82 -4.58
N ALA A 87 -17.59 9.13 -4.67
CA ALA A 87 -18.20 9.75 -5.84
C ALA A 87 -17.31 9.68 -7.10
N THR A 88 -15.99 9.81 -6.97
CA THR A 88 -15.06 9.65 -8.11
C THR A 88 -14.94 8.18 -8.52
N ALA A 89 -14.81 7.25 -7.57
CA ALA A 89 -14.74 5.82 -7.86
C ALA A 89 -16.01 5.30 -8.54
N ALA A 90 -17.19 5.78 -8.13
CA ALA A 90 -18.46 5.46 -8.78
C ALA A 90 -18.49 5.93 -10.25
N LYS A 91 -18.00 7.15 -10.52
CA LYS A 91 -17.87 7.71 -11.88
C LYS A 91 -16.87 6.92 -12.74
N ASP A 92 -15.74 6.52 -12.17
CA ASP A 92 -14.74 5.70 -12.87
C ASP A 92 -15.27 4.31 -13.20
N THR A 93 -16.08 3.72 -12.32
CA THR A 93 -16.76 2.43 -12.56
C THR A 93 -17.81 2.55 -13.67
N THR A 94 -18.52 3.69 -13.74
CA THR A 94 -19.49 3.92 -14.83
C THR A 94 -18.78 4.13 -16.18
N ASN A 95 -17.67 4.88 -16.18
CA ASN A 95 -16.85 5.09 -17.38
C ASN A 95 -16.14 3.82 -17.88
N GLN A 96 -15.88 2.83 -17.02
CA GLN A 96 -15.39 1.51 -17.44
C GLN A 96 -16.48 0.61 -18.03
N THR A 97 -17.77 0.87 -17.79
CA THR A 97 -18.87 0.03 -18.29
C THR A 97 -19.35 0.47 -19.68
N THR A 98 -19.02 1.69 -20.13
CA THR A 98 -19.45 2.25 -21.44
C THR A 98 -18.39 2.15 -22.54
N LYS A 99 -17.29 1.42 -22.33
CA LYS A 99 -16.25 1.20 -23.35
C LYS A 99 -15.97 -0.29 -23.54
#